data_AF-T1EXK3-F1
#
_entry.id   AF-T1EXK3-F1
#
_cell.length_a   1.000
_cell.length_b   1.000
_cell.length_c   1.000
_cell.angle_alpha   90.00
_cell.angle_beta   90.00
_cell.angle_gamma   90.00
#
_symmetry.space_group_name_H-M   'P 1'
#
loop_
_entity.id
_entity.type
_entity.pdbx_description
1 polymer ?
#
loop_
_entity_poly.entity_id
_entity_poly.type
_entity_poly.pdbx_seq_one_letter_code
_entity_poly.pdbx_strand_id
1 'polypeptide(L)'
;MAPTLQQCPVCFNHYRSTPDGKLCRHGGKVKGQECSGSRKKVDPSGARAASPLGAAPDPRPGLPTRSSAASVSGDPLGLDYSGVFDKLTAVLKCVPVYDHIPKPCREKFAHDLNALLTAVCNDPGDPAHWVRLHCFVPYVLQKTSRGGRRVNQGNLVNKRLSEYSTIGLETLVLCFDGFNNGKSQKHNPDRWINAVSSCIEQGNLSSAVRLICSPEGLAESSPATFDKLCSIHPKIPVDRRVFPALTPTAGCVSSAEVLRAVKSFKNGSSGGLDGLRPQHLKDVFSGPLPIDDTLNSLTQFINLILSGACPLSVRRRPDGCTLIPWRAGRCLAWDVTVPGTLAERYVNLTSKECGLAAARAADEKMKKYGTALPSMEFLPICIEVLGPMDPNTLKFLKEIGKRISVRSVANGDRLNQINSVDNTLDKSFDNFKQQMNESWTDIVKQGIDAVKNDVKVVQRTLEVLNTIKERENNVIIFNLIESNRKDNDSVSAILRSLTDNSIKDDDILRVTRQGRKIDDSKTPRPVIVKFASFVIKNRVMRSISKIKSLEGEFNKIKISHDLTHDHRVELRELIVEAKTKEANDGHFLYRVRGQVGRWKIVKLKKTAII
;
A
#
# COMPACT_ATOMS: atom_id res chain seq x y z
N MET A 1 46.59 10.53 11.66
CA MET A 1 47.04 11.93 11.85
C MET A 1 46.00 12.64 12.71
N ALA A 2 46.38 13.11 13.89
CA ALA A 2 45.48 13.83 14.81
C ALA A 2 45.02 15.17 14.17
N PRO A 3 43.78 15.63 14.40
CA PRO A 3 43.34 16.92 13.88
C PRO A 3 44.06 18.04 14.63
N THR A 4 44.91 18.78 13.92
CA THR A 4 45.62 19.96 14.41
C THR A 4 44.60 21.00 14.88
N LEU A 5 44.48 21.19 16.19
CA LEU A 5 43.63 22.22 16.80
C LEU A 5 44.19 23.60 16.42
N GLN A 6 43.56 24.29 15.47
CA GLN A 6 43.91 25.67 15.18
C GLN A 6 43.48 26.59 16.37
N GLN A 7 44.10 27.77 16.53
CA GLN A 7 43.81 28.74 17.60
C GLN A 7 43.21 30.05 17.06
N CYS A 8 42.28 30.66 17.83
CA CYS A 8 41.63 31.94 17.52
C CYS A 8 42.63 33.10 17.41
N PRO A 9 42.74 33.84 16.30
CA PRO A 9 43.65 34.98 16.23
C PRO A 9 43.17 36.17 17.09
N VAL A 10 41.93 36.13 17.58
CA VAL A 10 41.35 37.21 18.40
C VAL A 10 41.47 36.93 19.90
N CYS A 11 41.38 35.67 20.33
CA CYS A 11 41.43 35.32 21.76
C CYS A 11 42.35 34.15 22.11
N PHE A 12 43.05 33.58 21.13
CA PHE A 12 44.04 32.51 21.24
C PHE A 12 43.56 31.17 21.83
N ASN A 13 42.24 30.97 21.99
CA ASN A 13 41.67 29.67 22.39
C ASN A 13 41.60 28.67 21.21
N HIS A 14 41.74 27.37 21.50
CA HIS A 14 41.68 26.27 20.53
C HIS A 14 40.26 26.03 19.98
N TYR A 15 40.13 25.75 18.67
CA TYR A 15 38.83 25.64 17.99
C TYR A 15 38.21 24.23 17.93
N ARG A 16 36.90 24.19 17.64
CA ARG A 16 36.25 23.16 16.80
C ARG A 16 35.66 23.82 15.55
N SER A 17 35.94 23.27 14.37
CA SER A 17 35.32 23.68 13.10
C SER A 17 34.00 22.95 12.86
N THR A 18 33.00 23.66 12.33
CA THR A 18 31.81 23.01 11.74
C THR A 18 32.12 22.51 10.33
N PRO A 19 31.35 21.55 9.77
CA PRO A 19 31.61 21.00 8.44
C PRO A 19 31.60 22.02 7.29
N ASP A 20 31.00 23.21 7.50
CA ASP A 20 30.98 24.34 6.58
C ASP A 20 32.15 25.33 6.77
N GLY A 21 33.18 24.94 7.52
CA GLY A 21 34.42 25.70 7.69
C GLY A 21 34.32 26.92 8.62
N LYS A 22 33.25 27.04 9.41
CA LYS A 22 33.07 28.15 10.37
C LYS A 22 33.59 27.77 11.75
N LEU A 23 34.12 28.77 12.46
CA LEU A 23 34.58 28.63 13.84
C LEU A 23 33.43 28.76 14.84
N CYS A 24 33.36 27.85 15.82
CA CYS A 24 32.38 27.86 16.91
C CYS A 24 32.56 29.05 17.88
N ARG A 25 31.48 29.44 18.58
CA ARG A 25 31.49 30.51 19.61
C ARG A 25 32.43 30.15 20.78
N HIS A 26 33.16 31.14 21.28
CA HIS A 26 34.03 31.02 22.45
C HIS A 26 33.63 32.04 23.54
N GLY A 27 33.75 31.62 24.81
CA GLY A 27 33.24 32.33 25.99
C GLY A 27 32.21 31.48 26.75
N GLY A 28 32.23 31.52 28.09
CA GLY A 28 31.30 30.78 28.94
C GLY A 28 29.83 31.15 28.70
N LYS A 29 28.89 30.35 29.22
CA LYS A 29 27.42 30.47 29.05
C LYS A 29 26.78 31.76 29.63
N VAL A 30 27.55 32.84 29.77
CA VAL A 30 27.09 34.14 30.27
C VAL A 30 26.90 35.08 29.08
N LYS A 31 25.69 35.64 28.97
CA LYS A 31 25.29 36.56 27.91
C LYS A 31 26.18 37.81 27.96
N GLY A 32 26.97 38.06 26.90
CA GLY A 32 27.91 39.19 26.83
C GLY A 32 29.40 38.82 26.83
N GLN A 33 29.76 37.56 27.07
CA GLN A 33 31.15 37.06 27.02
C GLN A 33 31.54 36.47 25.65
N GLU A 34 30.73 36.70 24.62
CA GLU A 34 31.00 36.18 23.27
C GLU A 34 32.13 36.97 22.63
N CYS A 35 33.18 36.29 22.21
CA CYS A 35 34.21 36.97 21.45
C CYS A 35 33.72 37.34 20.04
N SER A 36 34.08 38.53 19.61
CA SER A 36 33.79 39.15 18.32
C SER A 36 34.30 38.38 17.09
N GLY A 37 35.19 37.40 17.28
CA GLY A 37 35.65 36.48 16.23
C GLY A 37 34.69 35.33 15.92
N SER A 38 33.68 35.09 16.75
CA SER A 38 32.78 33.95 16.63
C SER A 38 31.99 33.95 15.30
N ARG A 39 31.95 32.81 14.60
CA ARG A 39 31.30 32.60 13.29
C ARG A 39 31.92 33.33 12.09
N LYS A 40 33.08 33.95 12.22
CA LYS A 40 33.81 34.46 11.06
C LYS A 40 34.47 33.29 10.32
N LYS A 41 34.54 33.38 8.99
CA LYS A 41 35.29 32.44 8.14
C LYS A 41 36.78 32.70 8.33
N VAL A 42 37.58 31.64 8.38
CA VAL A 42 39.04 31.76 8.29
C VAL A 42 39.38 31.81 6.81
N ASP A 43 39.88 32.95 6.33
CA ASP A 43 40.41 33.01 4.98
C ASP A 43 41.78 32.31 4.93
N PRO A 44 42.03 31.43 3.96
CA PRO A 44 43.37 30.95 3.70
C PRO A 44 44.21 32.12 3.21
N SER A 45 45.36 32.30 3.83
CA SER A 45 46.31 33.39 3.62
C SER A 45 46.57 33.73 2.15
N GLY A 46 46.47 35.03 1.83
CA GLY A 46 47.40 35.71 0.93
C GLY A 46 46.84 36.29 -0.37
N ALA A 47 46.45 37.58 -0.35
CA ALA A 47 46.90 38.62 -1.29
C ALA A 47 46.05 39.91 -1.12
N ARG A 48 46.74 41.03 -0.82
CA ARG A 48 46.19 42.39 -0.75
C ARG A 48 45.75 42.88 -2.15
N ALA A 49 44.64 43.60 -2.22
CA ALA A 49 44.47 44.73 -3.14
C ALA A 49 43.41 45.71 -2.59
N ALA A 50 43.66 47.00 -2.79
CA ALA A 50 43.07 48.13 -2.08
C ALA A 50 41.70 48.60 -2.60
N SER A 51 40.95 49.28 -1.73
CA SER A 51 39.79 50.12 -2.06
C SER A 51 40.20 51.40 -2.80
N PRO A 52 39.21 52.08 -3.41
CA PRO A 52 39.06 53.50 -3.09
C PRO A 52 37.63 53.93 -2.72
N LEU A 53 37.61 55.03 -1.98
CA LEU A 53 36.50 55.77 -1.38
C LEU A 53 35.67 56.59 -2.39
N GLY A 54 34.40 56.82 -2.02
CA GLY A 54 33.82 58.17 -1.92
C GLY A 54 33.04 58.74 -3.11
N ALA A 55 31.74 58.97 -2.91
CA ALA A 55 31.07 60.25 -3.21
C ALA A 55 29.64 60.28 -2.62
N ALA A 56 29.32 61.36 -1.92
CA ALA A 56 28.02 61.71 -1.32
C ALA A 56 27.13 62.48 -2.34
N PRO A 57 25.84 62.74 -2.03
CA PRO A 57 24.80 63.15 -2.98
C PRO A 57 24.55 64.67 -3.00
N ASP A 58 23.82 65.17 -4.00
CA ASP A 58 23.27 66.54 -4.00
C ASP A 58 21.97 66.64 -4.86
N PRO A 59 21.16 67.73 -4.79
CA PRO A 59 19.75 67.67 -4.41
C PRO A 59 18.75 68.15 -5.52
N ARG A 60 17.44 67.96 -5.27
CA ARG A 60 16.32 68.48 -6.11
C ARG A 60 16.22 70.03 -5.99
N PRO A 61 15.47 70.76 -6.87
CA PRO A 61 14.00 70.87 -6.72
C PRO A 61 13.19 71.18 -8.00
N GLY A 62 11.86 70.96 -7.94
CA GLY A 62 10.89 71.45 -8.93
C GLY A 62 9.44 71.11 -8.55
N LEU A 63 8.69 72.11 -8.07
CA LEU A 63 7.30 72.06 -7.59
C LEU A 63 6.34 72.65 -8.69
N PRO A 64 5.01 72.83 -8.48
CA PRO A 64 3.93 72.06 -9.11
C PRO A 64 2.93 72.90 -9.92
N THR A 65 1.94 72.27 -10.57
CA THR A 65 0.75 72.96 -11.07
C THR A 65 -0.54 72.33 -10.51
N ARG A 66 -1.42 73.24 -10.08
CA ARG A 66 -2.57 73.09 -9.19
C ARG A 66 -3.85 72.82 -9.98
N SER A 67 -4.74 71.97 -9.47
CA SER A 67 -6.18 72.00 -9.77
C SER A 67 -6.98 71.47 -8.57
N SER A 68 -7.89 72.32 -8.09
CA SER A 68 -8.72 72.26 -6.87
C SER A 68 -9.66 71.03 -6.82
N ALA A 69 -9.68 70.24 -5.75
CA ALA A 69 -10.37 70.40 -4.45
C ALA A 69 -11.79 69.79 -4.42
N ALA A 70 -11.88 68.60 -3.82
CA ALA A 70 -13.02 68.18 -3.01
C ALA A 70 -12.44 67.66 -1.69
N SER A 71 -12.93 68.22 -0.59
CA SER A 71 -12.42 68.10 0.77
C SER A 71 -12.49 66.68 1.31
N VAL A 72 -11.31 66.06 1.49
CA VAL A 72 -11.11 64.87 2.32
C VAL A 72 -10.64 65.36 3.68
N SER A 73 -11.44 65.15 4.72
CA SER A 73 -11.00 65.28 6.11
C SER A 73 -9.83 64.34 6.32
N GLY A 74 -8.64 64.90 6.58
CA GLY A 74 -7.40 64.17 6.78
C GLY A 74 -7.42 63.32 8.04
N ASP A 75 -6.92 62.10 7.89
CA ASP A 75 -6.77 61.05 8.89
C ASP A 75 -5.56 61.35 9.83
N PRO A 76 -5.64 61.16 11.17
CA PRO A 76 -4.56 61.51 12.10
C PRO A 76 -3.27 60.67 11.98
N LEU A 77 -3.25 59.60 11.18
CA LEU A 77 -2.15 58.62 11.19
C LEU A 77 -1.33 58.52 9.90
N GLY A 78 -1.71 59.19 8.80
CA GLY A 78 -0.89 59.22 7.57
C GLY A 78 -0.59 57.86 6.93
N LEU A 79 -1.30 56.79 7.31
CA LEU A 79 -1.09 55.42 6.81
C LEU A 79 -1.81 55.23 5.47
N ASP A 80 -1.11 54.69 4.48
CA ASP A 80 -1.72 54.24 3.23
C ASP A 80 -2.46 52.90 3.46
N TYR A 81 -3.70 53.00 3.92
CA TYR A 81 -4.56 51.85 4.15
C TYR A 81 -4.77 51.00 2.89
N SER A 82 -4.69 51.56 1.68
CA SER A 82 -4.75 50.76 0.44
C SER A 82 -3.54 49.82 0.36
N GLY A 83 -2.32 50.36 0.52
CA GLY A 83 -1.10 49.55 0.53
C GLY A 83 -1.03 48.54 1.69
N VAL A 84 -1.67 48.83 2.83
CA VAL A 84 -1.81 47.88 3.94
C VAL A 84 -2.71 46.72 3.57
N PHE A 85 -3.90 46.95 2.99
CA PHE A 85 -4.80 45.88 2.54
C PHE A 85 -4.18 44.99 1.45
N ASP A 86 -3.36 45.57 0.58
CA ASP A 86 -2.68 44.83 -0.49
C ASP A 86 -1.57 43.91 0.06
N LYS A 87 -0.78 44.40 1.03
CA LYS A 87 0.19 43.58 1.79
C LYS A 87 -0.53 42.51 2.61
N LEU A 88 -1.63 42.85 3.26
CA LEU A 88 -2.45 41.94 4.06
C LEU A 88 -2.95 40.78 3.17
N THR A 89 -3.52 41.10 2.01
CA THR A 89 -4.04 40.10 1.07
C THR A 89 -2.96 39.12 0.58
N ALA A 90 -1.71 39.57 0.43
CA ALA A 90 -0.59 38.69 0.10
C ALA A 90 -0.17 37.80 1.28
N VAL A 91 -0.11 38.34 2.50
CA VAL A 91 0.33 37.56 3.65
C VAL A 91 -0.74 36.58 4.13
N LEU A 92 -2.01 36.99 4.21
CA LEU A 92 -3.04 36.15 4.81
C LEU A 92 -3.26 34.82 4.07
N LYS A 93 -2.81 34.71 2.80
CA LYS A 93 -2.78 33.47 2.02
C LYS A 93 -1.74 32.44 2.50
N CYS A 94 -0.68 32.91 3.13
CA CYS A 94 0.50 32.12 3.50
C CYS A 94 0.54 31.79 4.99
N VAL A 95 -0.36 32.33 5.80
CA VAL A 95 -0.41 32.09 7.24
C VAL A 95 -1.25 30.84 7.53
N PRO A 96 -0.63 29.71 7.89
CA PRO A 96 -1.39 28.53 8.30
C PRO A 96 -2.11 28.84 9.62
N VAL A 97 -3.43 28.65 9.67
CA VAL A 97 -4.24 28.82 10.89
C VAL A 97 -4.72 27.48 11.46
N TYR A 98 -5.00 27.42 12.76
CA TYR A 98 -5.68 26.28 13.39
C TYR A 98 -7.09 26.10 12.82
N ASP A 99 -7.49 24.85 12.59
CA ASP A 99 -8.79 24.54 12.00
C ASP A 99 -9.94 24.67 13.03
N HIS A 100 -9.59 24.60 14.31
CA HIS A 100 -10.50 24.72 15.46
C HIS A 100 -9.97 25.73 16.48
N ILE A 101 -10.89 26.35 17.22
CA ILE A 101 -10.54 27.17 18.39
C ILE A 101 -10.36 26.22 19.58
N PRO A 102 -9.18 26.21 20.25
CA PRO A 102 -8.97 25.41 21.45
C PRO A 102 -10.06 25.71 22.49
N LYS A 103 -10.65 24.66 23.08
CA LYS A 103 -11.75 24.78 24.06
C LYS A 103 -11.55 25.89 25.12
N PRO A 104 -10.39 26.00 25.82
CA PRO A 104 -10.21 27.01 26.85
C PRO A 104 -10.08 28.45 26.32
N CYS A 105 -9.99 28.64 24.99
CA CYS A 105 -9.84 29.96 24.37
C CYS A 105 -11.17 30.48 23.78
N ARG A 106 -12.20 29.64 23.66
CA ARG A 106 -13.43 29.95 22.90
C ARG A 106 -14.18 31.16 23.44
N GLU A 107 -14.27 31.28 24.76
CA GLU A 107 -14.96 32.39 25.42
C GLU A 107 -14.28 33.73 25.15
N LYS A 108 -12.97 33.80 25.44
CA LYS A 108 -12.20 35.01 25.17
C LYS A 108 -12.18 35.37 23.68
N PHE A 109 -12.05 34.37 22.81
CA PHE A 109 -12.11 34.59 21.36
C PHE A 109 -13.47 35.15 20.92
N ALA A 110 -14.58 34.64 21.46
CA ALA A 110 -15.92 35.13 21.16
C ALA A 110 -16.10 36.59 21.61
N HIS A 111 -15.63 36.92 22.83
CA HIS A 111 -15.66 38.28 23.36
C HIS A 111 -14.87 39.26 22.48
N ASP A 112 -13.63 38.94 22.12
CA ASP A 112 -12.77 39.80 21.29
C ASP A 112 -13.34 39.93 19.86
N LEU A 113 -13.88 38.85 19.29
CA LEU A 113 -14.55 38.89 17.98
C LEU A 113 -15.79 39.78 18.01
N ASN A 114 -16.61 39.66 19.07
CA ASN A 114 -17.79 40.51 19.27
C ASN A 114 -17.39 41.99 19.30
N ALA A 115 -16.37 42.34 20.10
CA ALA A 115 -15.88 43.72 20.18
C ALA A 115 -15.41 44.27 18.82
N LEU A 116 -14.72 43.46 18.02
CA LEU A 116 -14.30 43.86 16.67
C LEU A 116 -15.47 44.06 15.71
N LEU A 117 -16.46 43.15 15.73
CA LEU A 117 -17.67 43.29 14.91
C LEU A 117 -18.47 44.54 15.30
N THR A 118 -18.66 44.75 16.60
CA THR A 118 -19.35 45.94 17.13
C THR A 118 -18.62 47.23 16.75
N ALA A 119 -17.28 47.27 16.82
CA ALA A 119 -16.49 48.44 16.43
C ALA A 119 -16.71 48.81 14.95
N VAL A 120 -16.73 47.80 14.05
CA VAL A 120 -17.03 48.02 12.63
C VAL A 120 -18.47 48.47 12.41
N CYS A 121 -19.44 47.91 13.14
CA CYS A 121 -20.84 48.33 13.04
C CYS A 121 -21.07 49.77 13.53
N ASN A 122 -20.35 50.20 14.57
CA ASN A 122 -20.48 51.54 15.14
C ASN A 122 -19.81 52.62 14.27
N ASP A 123 -18.66 52.32 13.69
CA ASP A 123 -17.95 53.21 12.78
C ASP A 123 -17.49 52.47 11.52
N PRO A 124 -18.40 52.25 10.56
CA PRO A 124 -18.08 51.54 9.33
C PRO A 124 -17.18 52.35 8.41
N GLY A 125 -17.02 53.66 8.63
CA GLY A 125 -16.22 54.56 7.81
C GLY A 125 -14.72 54.43 8.07
N ASP A 126 -14.32 54.09 9.29
CA ASP A 126 -12.91 53.95 9.69
C ASP A 126 -12.28 52.65 9.16
N PRO A 127 -11.32 52.71 8.21
CA PRO A 127 -10.62 51.54 7.70
C PRO A 127 -9.86 50.75 8.77
N ALA A 128 -9.46 51.36 9.89
CA ALA A 128 -8.68 50.70 10.94
C ALA A 128 -9.47 49.58 11.63
N HIS A 129 -10.78 49.77 11.87
CA HIS A 129 -11.66 48.72 12.41
C HIS A 129 -11.71 47.50 11.49
N TRP A 130 -11.82 47.73 10.17
CA TRP A 130 -11.82 46.67 9.17
C TRP A 130 -10.50 45.90 9.12
N VAL A 131 -9.35 46.61 9.13
CA VAL A 131 -8.03 45.95 9.13
C VAL A 131 -7.86 45.10 10.39
N ARG A 132 -8.28 45.61 11.56
CA ARG A 132 -8.25 44.84 12.81
C ARG A 132 -9.18 43.63 12.77
N LEU A 133 -10.34 43.69 12.12
CA LEU A 133 -11.19 42.51 11.95
C LEU A 133 -10.48 41.46 11.07
N HIS A 134 -9.89 41.88 9.94
CA HIS A 134 -9.21 40.98 9.00
C HIS A 134 -7.93 40.34 9.54
N CYS A 135 -7.20 41.02 10.43
CA CYS A 135 -5.96 40.51 11.02
C CYS A 135 -6.20 39.58 12.21
N PHE A 136 -7.43 39.53 12.75
CA PHE A 136 -7.71 38.89 14.03
C PHE A 136 -7.41 37.38 14.02
N VAL A 137 -8.07 36.64 13.13
CA VAL A 137 -7.90 35.19 13.03
C VAL A 137 -6.48 34.80 12.59
N PRO A 138 -5.88 35.45 11.59
CA PRO A 138 -4.53 35.10 11.13
C PRO A 138 -3.45 35.43 12.15
N TYR A 139 -3.67 36.38 13.06
CA TYR A 139 -2.77 36.63 14.17
C TYR A 139 -2.98 35.61 15.30
N VAL A 140 -4.21 35.51 15.81
CA VAL A 140 -4.54 34.75 17.01
C VAL A 140 -4.36 33.24 16.79
N LEU A 141 -4.90 32.71 15.68
CA LEU A 141 -4.92 31.27 15.40
C LEU A 141 -3.76 30.79 14.51
N GLN A 142 -2.71 31.58 14.34
CA GLN A 142 -1.54 31.20 13.55
C GLN A 142 -0.85 29.92 14.07
N LYS A 143 -0.65 28.92 13.19
CA LYS A 143 0.20 27.76 13.41
C LYS A 143 1.66 28.19 13.37
N THR A 144 2.45 27.79 14.36
CA THR A 144 3.88 28.10 14.39
C THR A 144 4.66 27.08 13.54
N SER A 145 5.58 27.55 12.72
CA SER A 145 6.41 26.72 11.83
C SER A 145 7.43 25.84 12.55
N ARG A 146 7.62 26.03 13.86
CA ARG A 146 8.52 25.25 14.73
C ARG A 146 7.86 24.93 16.07
N GLY A 147 6.77 24.17 16.04
CA GLY A 147 6.09 23.67 17.24
C GLY A 147 6.24 22.15 17.36
N GLY A 148 7.33 21.67 17.95
CA GLY A 148 7.36 20.30 18.49
C GLY A 148 6.43 20.16 19.70
N ARG A 149 6.33 18.94 20.26
CA ARG A 149 5.57 18.50 21.46
C ARG A 149 5.65 19.38 22.73
N ARG A 150 6.36 20.52 22.73
CA ARG A 150 6.70 21.35 23.89
C ARG A 150 5.91 22.66 24.04
N VAL A 151 5.03 23.03 23.10
CA VAL A 151 4.22 24.28 23.21
C VAL A 151 2.74 23.93 23.30
N ASN A 152 2.12 24.29 24.42
CA ASN A 152 0.67 24.17 24.60
C ASN A 152 -0.05 25.19 23.70
N GLN A 153 -0.77 24.70 22.70
CA GLN A 153 -1.46 25.51 21.70
C GLN A 153 -2.47 26.50 22.32
N GLY A 154 -3.22 26.06 23.33
CA GLY A 154 -4.22 26.91 24.01
C GLY A 154 -3.57 28.09 24.74
N ASN A 155 -2.44 27.86 25.42
CA ASN A 155 -1.72 28.93 26.11
C ASN A 155 -1.18 29.98 25.14
N LEU A 156 -0.70 29.54 23.96
CA LEU A 156 -0.22 30.45 22.93
C LEU A 156 -1.36 31.29 22.33
N VAL A 157 -2.51 30.67 22.05
CA VAL A 157 -3.71 31.38 21.56
C VAL A 157 -4.20 32.39 22.60
N ASN A 158 -4.30 32.00 23.88
CA ASN A 158 -4.71 32.91 24.96
C ASN A 158 -3.74 34.08 25.14
N LYS A 159 -2.43 33.84 25.03
CA LYS A 159 -1.43 34.92 25.05
C LYS A 159 -1.69 35.93 23.93
N ARG A 160 -1.90 35.45 22.70
CA ARG A 160 -2.16 36.31 21.54
C ARG A 160 -3.48 37.07 21.65
N LEU A 161 -4.54 36.44 22.18
CA LEU A 161 -5.81 37.12 22.48
C LEU A 161 -5.58 38.29 23.46
N SER A 162 -4.78 38.09 24.52
CA SER A 162 -4.44 39.18 25.46
C SER A 162 -3.64 40.32 24.82
N GLU A 163 -2.77 40.01 23.86
CA GLU A 163 -1.93 41.01 23.18
C GLU A 163 -2.69 41.77 22.07
N TYR A 164 -3.73 41.15 21.48
CA TYR A 164 -4.36 41.67 20.27
C TYR A 164 -5.04 43.03 20.45
N SER A 165 -5.67 43.28 21.59
CA SER A 165 -6.36 44.56 21.84
C SER A 165 -5.39 45.74 21.99
N THR A 166 -4.11 45.47 22.31
CA THR A 166 -3.10 46.49 22.62
C THR A 166 -2.05 46.66 21.51
N ILE A 167 -2.02 45.76 20.52
CA ILE A 167 -1.07 45.83 19.42
C ILE A 167 -1.42 46.98 18.47
N GLY A 168 -0.43 47.82 18.16
CA GLY A 168 -0.54 48.86 17.15
C GLY A 168 -0.72 48.26 15.75
N LEU A 169 -1.46 48.96 14.89
CA LEU A 169 -1.82 48.47 13.54
C LEU A 169 -0.57 48.22 12.68
N GLU A 170 0.44 49.09 12.77
CA GLU A 170 1.72 48.92 12.06
C GLU A 170 2.46 47.66 12.52
N THR A 171 2.58 47.45 13.84
CA THR A 171 3.23 46.26 14.41
C THR A 171 2.50 44.97 14.03
N LEU A 172 1.17 45.02 13.98
CA LEU A 172 0.33 43.90 13.57
C LEU A 172 0.60 43.51 12.11
N VAL A 173 0.71 44.49 11.21
CA VAL A 173 1.03 44.27 9.80
C VAL A 173 2.48 43.78 9.64
N LEU A 174 3.43 44.26 10.43
CA LEU A 174 4.84 43.80 10.39
C LEU A 174 5.02 42.35 10.84
N CYS A 175 4.14 41.82 11.71
CA CYS A 175 4.18 40.41 12.13
C CYS A 175 3.98 39.42 10.97
N PHE A 176 3.56 39.92 9.82
CA PHE A 176 3.18 39.16 8.65
C PHE A 176 4.25 39.19 7.52
N ASP A 177 5.25 40.08 7.58
CA ASP A 177 6.24 40.26 6.49
C ASP A 177 7.16 39.04 6.21
N GLY A 178 7.26 38.09 7.16
CA GLY A 178 8.12 36.91 7.05
C GLY A 178 7.59 35.73 6.22
N PHE A 179 6.34 35.76 5.76
CA PHE A 179 5.67 34.61 5.12
C PHE A 179 5.87 34.52 3.60
N ASN A 180 6.46 35.54 2.96
CA ASN A 180 6.64 35.61 1.50
C ASN A 180 7.69 34.65 0.91
N ASN A 181 8.46 33.94 1.75
CA ASN A 181 9.53 33.03 1.32
C ASN A 181 9.23 31.56 1.66
N GLY A 182 8.09 31.06 1.18
CA GLY A 182 7.81 29.63 1.17
C GLY A 182 8.71 28.93 0.15
N LYS A 183 9.81 28.32 0.60
CA LYS A 183 10.59 27.39 -0.24
C LYS A 183 9.63 26.36 -0.83
N SER A 184 9.69 26.13 -2.14
CA SER A 184 8.95 25.05 -2.81
C SER A 184 9.17 23.75 -2.03
N GLN A 185 8.13 23.25 -1.36
CA GLN A 185 8.25 21.98 -0.65
C GLN A 185 8.67 20.92 -1.67
N LYS A 186 9.75 20.19 -1.37
CA LYS A 186 10.13 19.00 -2.12
C LYS A 186 8.91 18.06 -2.18
N HIS A 187 8.70 17.47 -3.36
CA HIS A 187 7.64 16.51 -3.61
C HIS A 187 7.70 15.38 -2.55
N ASN A 188 6.77 15.40 -1.59
CA ASN A 188 6.63 14.34 -0.61
C ASN A 188 5.60 13.33 -1.14
N PRO A 189 6.00 12.09 -1.46
CA PRO A 189 5.07 11.06 -1.93
C PRO A 189 3.95 10.74 -0.91
N ASP A 190 4.18 10.99 0.38
CA ASP A 190 3.22 10.72 1.47
C ASP A 190 2.31 11.91 1.78
N ARG A 191 2.27 12.93 0.91
CA ARG A 191 1.46 14.14 1.14
C ARG A 191 -0.04 13.83 1.29
N TRP A 192 -0.53 12.76 0.64
CA TRP A 192 -1.92 12.33 0.74
C TRP A 192 -2.25 11.79 2.15
N ILE A 193 -1.30 11.14 2.85
CA ILE A 193 -1.49 10.64 4.21
C ILE A 193 -1.78 11.81 5.17
N ASN A 194 -0.99 12.88 5.08
CA ASN A 194 -1.22 14.09 5.88
C ASN A 194 -2.56 14.76 5.53
N ALA A 195 -2.99 14.72 4.27
CA ALA A 195 -4.29 15.25 3.84
C ALA A 195 -5.45 14.42 4.41
N VAL A 196 -5.32 13.08 4.40
CA VAL A 196 -6.27 12.15 5.00
C VAL A 196 -6.38 12.38 6.50
N SER A 197 -5.25 12.43 7.22
CA SER A 197 -5.22 12.72 8.65
C SER A 197 -5.89 14.07 8.95
N SER A 198 -5.62 15.10 8.15
CA SER A 198 -6.27 16.41 8.30
C SER A 198 -7.78 16.36 8.07
N CYS A 199 -8.26 15.61 7.08
CA CYS A 199 -9.71 15.42 6.86
C CYS A 199 -10.38 14.69 8.02
N ILE A 200 -9.70 13.70 8.62
CA ILE A 200 -10.20 12.97 9.80
C ILE A 200 -10.26 13.91 11.01
N GLU A 201 -9.20 14.66 11.29
CA GLU A 201 -9.14 15.64 12.38
C GLU A 201 -10.25 16.71 12.27
N GLN A 202 -10.60 17.10 11.04
CA GLN A 202 -11.68 18.04 10.77
C GLN A 202 -13.08 17.40 10.81
N GLY A 203 -13.20 16.09 11.06
CA GLY A 203 -14.47 15.37 11.05
C GLY A 203 -15.10 15.22 9.66
N ASN A 204 -14.32 15.34 8.59
CA ASN A 204 -14.74 15.16 7.20
C ASN A 204 -14.37 13.74 6.72
N LEU A 205 -15.02 12.75 7.31
CA LEU A 205 -14.75 11.32 7.06
C LEU A 205 -15.02 10.94 5.60
N SER A 206 -16.05 11.49 4.96
CA SER A 206 -16.35 11.20 3.54
C SER A 206 -15.21 11.61 2.61
N SER A 207 -14.59 12.77 2.84
CA SER A 207 -13.45 13.21 2.03
C SER A 207 -12.18 12.42 2.36
N ALA A 208 -11.98 12.04 3.62
CA ALA A 208 -10.89 11.15 4.02
C ALA A 208 -10.98 9.78 3.33
N VAL A 209 -12.15 9.14 3.38
CA VAL A 209 -12.41 7.87 2.69
C VAL A 209 -12.23 8.03 1.18
N ARG A 210 -12.71 9.12 0.59
CA ARG A 210 -12.49 9.40 -0.83
C ARG A 210 -11.00 9.52 -1.16
N LEU A 211 -10.22 10.23 -0.35
CA LEU A 211 -8.76 10.36 -0.54
C LEU A 211 -8.01 9.03 -0.38
N ILE A 212 -8.50 8.10 0.46
CA ILE A 212 -7.90 6.77 0.67
C ILE A 212 -8.30 5.81 -0.46
N CYS A 213 -9.58 5.81 -0.84
CA CYS A 213 -10.17 4.77 -1.69
C CYS A 213 -10.28 5.17 -3.16
N SER A 214 -10.14 6.46 -3.51
CA SER A 214 -10.26 6.90 -4.90
C SER A 214 -8.87 6.90 -5.56
N PRO A 215 -8.65 6.07 -6.59
CA PRO A 215 -7.51 6.22 -7.49
C PRO A 215 -7.70 7.43 -8.44
N GLU A 216 -8.84 8.12 -8.37
CA GLU A 216 -9.24 9.14 -9.34
C GLU A 216 -8.56 10.48 -9.03
N GLY A 217 -7.58 10.82 -9.87
CA GLY A 217 -7.17 12.20 -10.07
C GLY A 217 -8.29 13.03 -10.73
N LEU A 218 -7.94 14.22 -11.21
CA LEU A 218 -8.85 14.99 -12.07
C LEU A 218 -9.33 14.11 -13.22
N ALA A 219 -10.65 14.02 -13.43
CA ALA A 219 -11.22 13.28 -14.56
C ALA A 219 -10.61 13.78 -15.87
N GLU A 220 -10.18 12.85 -16.72
CA GLU A 220 -9.59 13.21 -18.01
C GLU A 220 -10.60 13.98 -18.87
N SER A 221 -10.09 14.97 -19.60
CA SER A 221 -10.90 15.72 -20.57
C SER A 221 -11.21 14.80 -21.75
N SER A 222 -12.37 14.14 -21.67
CA SER A 222 -12.87 13.23 -22.70
C SER A 222 -14.32 13.59 -23.05
N PRO A 223 -14.81 13.22 -24.24
CA PRO A 223 -16.22 13.36 -24.61
C PRO A 223 -17.16 12.68 -23.59
N ALA A 224 -16.77 11.53 -23.05
CA ALA A 224 -17.53 10.83 -22.02
C ALA A 224 -17.64 11.63 -20.70
N THR A 225 -16.57 12.31 -20.29
CA THR A 225 -16.58 13.22 -19.13
C THR A 225 -17.47 14.43 -19.40
N PHE A 226 -17.43 14.99 -20.60
CA PHE A 226 -18.27 16.11 -21.03
C PHE A 226 -19.76 15.73 -21.03
N ASP A 227 -20.13 14.60 -21.61
CA ASP A 227 -21.51 14.11 -21.63
C ASP A 227 -22.05 13.84 -20.21
N LYS A 228 -21.20 13.29 -19.33
CA LYS A 228 -21.53 13.10 -17.93
C LYS A 228 -21.74 14.44 -17.22
N LEU A 229 -20.89 15.43 -17.42
CA LEU A 229 -21.11 16.79 -16.90
C LEU A 229 -22.41 17.40 -17.44
N CYS A 230 -22.68 17.28 -18.74
CA CYS A 230 -23.92 17.74 -19.36
C CYS A 230 -25.16 17.06 -18.76
N SER A 231 -25.08 15.78 -18.38
CA SER A 231 -26.19 15.06 -17.72
C SER A 231 -26.46 15.54 -16.28
N ILE A 232 -25.43 16.04 -15.58
CA ILE A 232 -25.52 16.48 -14.18
C ILE A 232 -25.89 17.97 -14.10
N HIS A 233 -25.60 18.73 -15.16
CA HIS A 233 -25.99 20.14 -15.24
C HIS A 233 -27.49 20.29 -15.54
N PRO A 234 -28.23 21.11 -14.78
CA PRO A 234 -29.61 21.39 -15.08
C PRO A 234 -29.73 22.03 -16.47
N LYS A 235 -30.60 21.45 -17.31
CA LYS A 235 -30.91 21.99 -18.64
C LYS A 235 -31.55 23.37 -18.48
N ILE A 236 -31.17 24.31 -19.35
CA ILE A 236 -31.73 25.65 -19.37
C ILE A 236 -33.26 25.56 -19.43
N PRO A 237 -33.99 26.11 -18.45
CA PRO A 237 -35.45 26.16 -18.50
C PRO A 237 -35.87 26.95 -19.75
N VAL A 238 -36.76 26.36 -20.54
CA VAL A 238 -37.26 26.94 -21.80
C VAL A 238 -38.08 28.21 -21.55
N ASP A 239 -38.62 28.36 -20.34
CA ASP A 239 -39.40 29.52 -19.89
C ASP A 239 -38.52 30.49 -19.08
N ARG A 240 -37.71 31.29 -19.78
CA ARG A 240 -37.04 32.46 -19.19
C ARG A 240 -38.07 33.59 -19.06
N ARG A 241 -38.76 33.65 -17.92
CA ARG A 241 -39.54 34.84 -17.58
C ARG A 241 -38.60 36.04 -17.43
N VAL A 242 -38.99 37.18 -18.00
CA VAL A 242 -38.36 38.47 -17.70
C VAL A 242 -38.62 38.74 -16.22
N PHE A 243 -37.55 38.75 -15.41
CA PHE A 243 -37.66 39.19 -14.03
C PHE A 243 -38.10 40.66 -14.03
N PRO A 244 -39.20 41.02 -13.36
CA PRO A 244 -39.48 42.42 -13.08
C PRO A 244 -38.25 43.01 -12.39
N ALA A 245 -37.87 44.23 -12.74
CA ALA A 245 -36.85 44.96 -12.01
C ALA A 245 -37.33 45.13 -10.57
N LEU A 246 -36.93 44.22 -9.68
CA LEU A 246 -37.19 44.35 -8.26
C LEU A 246 -36.43 45.59 -7.80
N THR A 247 -37.16 46.55 -7.24
CA THR A 247 -36.59 47.63 -6.45
C THR A 247 -35.63 47.01 -5.43
N PRO A 248 -34.40 47.53 -5.26
CA PRO A 248 -33.43 46.95 -4.35
C PRO A 248 -33.95 47.06 -2.91
N THR A 249 -34.63 46.02 -2.43
CA THR A 249 -34.90 45.88 -1.01
C THR A 249 -33.56 45.56 -0.38
N ALA A 250 -33.00 46.47 0.42
CA ALA A 250 -31.81 46.18 1.20
C ALA A 250 -32.09 44.90 2.00
N GLY A 251 -31.43 43.80 1.64
CA GLY A 251 -31.68 42.52 2.26
C GLY A 251 -31.37 42.61 3.75
N CYS A 252 -32.36 42.34 4.60
CA CYS A 252 -32.15 42.18 6.02
C CYS A 252 -32.19 40.68 6.36
N VAL A 253 -31.26 40.24 7.19
CA VAL A 253 -31.20 38.87 7.71
C VAL A 253 -31.39 38.87 9.22
N SER A 254 -32.05 37.84 9.73
CA SER A 254 -32.25 37.61 11.15
C SER A 254 -31.15 36.73 11.76
N SER A 255 -30.94 36.84 13.08
CA SER A 255 -29.96 36.03 13.82
C SER A 255 -30.21 34.52 13.66
N ALA A 256 -31.48 34.10 13.55
CA ALA A 256 -31.85 32.71 13.32
C ALA A 256 -31.41 32.20 11.94
N GLU A 257 -31.54 33.02 10.90
CA GLU A 257 -31.09 32.68 9.54
C GLU A 257 -29.57 32.61 9.46
N VAL A 258 -28.86 33.55 10.10
CA VAL A 258 -27.40 33.54 10.19
C VAL A 258 -26.91 32.27 10.89
N LEU A 259 -27.50 31.91 12.03
CA LEU A 259 -27.14 30.68 12.75
C LEU A 259 -27.41 29.43 11.91
N ARG A 260 -28.55 29.37 11.20
CA ARG A 260 -28.89 28.27 10.29
C ARG A 260 -27.88 28.16 9.16
N ALA A 261 -27.50 29.29 8.55
CA ALA A 261 -26.50 29.34 7.50
C ALA A 261 -25.12 28.84 7.99
N VAL A 262 -24.66 29.31 9.16
CA VAL A 262 -23.39 28.87 9.76
C VAL A 262 -23.40 27.36 10.03
N LYS A 263 -24.50 26.82 10.57
CA LYS A 263 -24.64 25.38 10.83
C LYS A 263 -24.73 24.53 9.55
N SER A 264 -25.20 25.11 8.44
CA SER A 264 -25.33 24.40 7.16
C SER A 264 -24.00 24.07 6.48
N PHE A 265 -22.91 24.79 6.80
CA PHE A 265 -21.60 24.51 6.24
C PHE A 265 -21.12 23.10 6.61
N LYS A 266 -20.52 22.39 5.64
CA LYS A 266 -19.92 21.08 5.90
C LYS A 266 -18.68 21.20 6.79
N ASN A 267 -18.38 20.17 7.56
CA ASN A 267 -17.13 20.12 8.33
C ASN A 267 -15.92 20.10 7.38
N GLY A 268 -14.84 20.79 7.77
CA GLY A 268 -13.68 21.01 6.90
C GLY A 268 -13.86 22.07 5.81
N SER A 269 -14.97 22.84 5.82
CA SER A 269 -15.11 24.00 4.93
C SER A 269 -13.96 24.99 5.15
N SER A 270 -13.39 25.48 4.04
CA SER A 270 -12.28 26.44 4.07
C SER A 270 -12.74 27.83 4.48
N GLY A 271 -11.85 28.60 5.10
CA GLY A 271 -12.08 30.01 5.42
C GLY A 271 -11.76 30.91 4.26
N GLY A 272 -12.18 32.17 4.36
CA GLY A 272 -11.80 33.22 3.42
C GLY A 272 -10.35 33.68 3.59
N LEU A 273 -9.98 34.77 2.91
CA LEU A 273 -8.66 35.40 3.05
C LEU A 273 -8.36 35.83 4.48
N ASP A 274 -9.37 36.15 5.28
CA ASP A 274 -9.24 36.46 6.70
C ASP A 274 -8.96 35.23 7.56
N GLY A 275 -8.90 34.02 6.99
CA GLY A 275 -8.65 32.78 7.73
C GLY A 275 -9.80 32.34 8.64
N LEU A 276 -10.89 33.12 8.72
CA LEU A 276 -12.08 32.78 9.50
C LEU A 276 -12.83 31.63 8.81
N ARG A 277 -12.89 30.47 9.48
CA ARG A 277 -13.55 29.28 8.97
C ARG A 277 -14.99 29.20 9.51
N PRO A 278 -15.92 28.58 8.76
CA PRO A 278 -17.22 28.23 9.32
C PRO A 278 -17.11 27.40 10.61
N GLN A 279 -16.08 26.57 10.72
CA GLN A 279 -15.80 25.80 11.92
C GLN A 279 -15.46 26.67 13.15
N HIS A 280 -14.79 27.81 12.97
CA HIS A 280 -14.51 28.74 14.08
C HIS A 280 -15.79 29.36 14.61
N LEU A 281 -16.70 29.77 13.71
CA LEU A 281 -18.02 30.27 14.10
C LEU A 281 -18.84 29.19 14.81
N LYS A 282 -18.81 27.95 14.32
CA LYS A 282 -19.43 26.81 15.03
C LYS A 282 -18.83 26.63 16.42
N ASP A 283 -17.51 26.72 16.58
CA ASP A 283 -16.84 26.57 17.88
C ASP A 283 -17.24 27.68 18.86
N VAL A 284 -17.41 28.92 18.38
CA VAL A 284 -17.93 30.06 19.16
C VAL A 284 -19.37 29.81 19.61
N PHE A 285 -20.23 29.31 18.72
CA PHE A 285 -21.65 29.05 19.01
C PHE A 285 -21.93 27.72 19.73
N SER A 286 -20.91 26.92 20.04
CA SER A 286 -21.05 25.59 20.68
C SER A 286 -20.83 25.60 22.20
N GLY A 287 -20.58 26.75 22.83
CA GLY A 287 -20.31 26.88 24.28
C GLY A 287 -21.53 27.30 25.12
N PRO A 288 -21.43 27.24 26.46
CA PRO A 288 -22.47 27.69 27.40
C PRO A 288 -22.58 29.23 27.54
N LEU A 289 -22.01 29.96 26.58
CA LEU A 289 -21.88 31.42 26.60
C LEU A 289 -23.16 32.09 26.12
N PRO A 290 -23.34 33.41 26.31
CA PRO A 290 -24.40 34.15 25.63
C PRO A 290 -24.15 34.13 24.12
N ILE A 291 -24.63 33.07 23.47
CA ILE A 291 -24.60 32.84 22.02
C ILE A 291 -25.22 34.05 21.29
N ASP A 292 -26.17 34.71 21.95
CA ASP A 292 -27.00 35.76 21.38
C ASP A 292 -26.21 37.03 21.06
N ASP A 293 -25.28 37.49 21.90
CA ASP A 293 -24.60 38.77 21.69
C ASP A 293 -23.67 38.74 20.47
N THR A 294 -22.81 37.72 20.38
CA THR A 294 -21.89 37.57 19.24
C THR A 294 -22.65 37.27 17.94
N LEU A 295 -23.73 36.48 18.02
CA LEU A 295 -24.59 36.21 16.87
C LEU A 295 -25.33 37.47 16.41
N ASN A 296 -25.79 38.31 17.33
CA ASN A 296 -26.43 39.59 17.02
C ASN A 296 -25.45 40.56 16.37
N SER A 297 -24.23 40.71 16.91
CA SER A 297 -23.18 41.53 16.30
C SER A 297 -22.79 41.04 14.91
N LEU A 298 -22.68 39.72 14.71
CA LEU A 298 -22.45 39.14 13.39
C LEU A 298 -23.62 39.43 12.42
N THR A 299 -24.86 39.36 12.91
CA THR A 299 -26.05 39.64 12.12
C THR A 299 -26.12 41.12 11.71
N GLN A 300 -25.82 42.03 12.64
CA GLN A 300 -25.70 43.47 12.34
C GLN A 300 -24.60 43.74 11.32
N PHE A 301 -23.44 43.09 11.48
CA PHE A 301 -22.35 43.20 10.52
C PHE A 301 -22.75 42.70 9.12
N ILE A 302 -23.46 41.58 9.02
CA ILE A 302 -23.95 41.07 7.73
C ILE A 302 -24.95 42.07 7.11
N ASN A 303 -25.88 42.61 7.89
CA ASN A 303 -26.83 43.61 7.42
C ASN A 303 -26.14 44.92 6.97
N LEU A 304 -25.07 45.33 7.66
CA LEU A 304 -24.22 46.45 7.25
C LEU A 304 -23.53 46.20 5.90
N ILE A 305 -23.05 44.96 5.66
CA ILE A 305 -22.48 44.58 4.36
C ILE A 305 -23.56 44.58 3.27
N LEU A 306 -24.75 44.03 3.56
CA LEU A 306 -25.88 43.98 2.62
C LEU A 306 -26.42 45.36 2.25
N SER A 307 -26.30 46.36 3.14
CA SER A 307 -26.64 47.75 2.84
C SER A 307 -25.60 48.46 1.96
N GLY A 308 -24.45 47.83 1.73
CA GLY A 308 -23.36 48.40 0.95
C GLY A 308 -22.52 49.43 1.70
N ALA A 309 -22.65 49.54 3.03
CA ALA A 309 -21.91 50.46 3.89
C ALA A 309 -20.49 49.97 4.25
N CYS A 310 -19.71 49.60 3.23
CA CYS A 310 -18.31 49.18 3.38
C CYS A 310 -17.36 50.20 2.72
N PRO A 311 -16.21 50.60 3.31
CA PRO A 311 -15.30 51.57 2.69
C PRO A 311 -14.72 51.10 1.35
N LEU A 312 -14.50 52.02 0.41
CA LEU A 312 -13.97 51.69 -0.93
C LEU A 312 -12.59 51.01 -0.89
N SER A 313 -11.76 51.32 0.11
CA SER A 313 -10.47 50.67 0.37
C SER A 313 -10.62 49.18 0.71
N VAL A 314 -11.71 48.81 1.38
CA VAL A 314 -12.02 47.43 1.81
C VAL A 314 -12.76 46.64 0.70
N ARG A 315 -13.50 47.33 -0.18
CA ARG A 315 -14.23 46.73 -1.34
C ARG A 315 -13.32 46.21 -2.47
N ARG A 316 -12.00 46.33 -2.36
CA ARG A 316 -11.02 45.89 -3.37
C ARG A 316 -10.62 44.42 -3.21
N ARG A 317 -11.58 43.56 -2.88
CA ARG A 317 -11.36 42.12 -2.78
C ARG A 317 -11.73 41.43 -4.11
N PRO A 318 -10.80 40.76 -4.80
CA PRO A 318 -11.12 39.89 -5.92
C PRO A 318 -11.80 38.59 -5.43
N ASP A 319 -12.69 38.00 -6.24
CA ASP A 319 -13.40 36.75 -5.90
C ASP A 319 -12.49 35.61 -5.44
N GLY A 320 -11.33 35.44 -6.09
CA GLY A 320 -10.46 34.31 -5.83
C GLY A 320 -8.99 34.54 -6.17
N CYS A 321 -8.16 33.59 -5.75
CA CYS A 321 -6.74 33.59 -6.09
C CYS A 321 -6.12 32.18 -5.99
N THR A 322 -5.00 31.96 -6.69
CA THR A 322 -4.26 30.71 -6.59
C THR A 322 -3.57 30.57 -5.23
N LEU A 323 -3.66 29.37 -4.66
CA LEU A 323 -2.97 28.99 -3.40
C LEU A 323 -1.45 28.78 -3.61
N ILE A 324 -1.05 28.51 -4.85
CA ILE A 324 0.34 28.38 -5.26
C ILE A 324 0.70 29.49 -6.26
N PRO A 325 1.98 29.90 -6.35
CA PRO A 325 2.43 30.83 -7.37
C PRO A 325 2.03 30.36 -8.78
N TRP A 326 1.48 31.27 -9.57
CA TRP A 326 1.03 31.02 -10.94
C TRP A 326 2.15 31.24 -11.95
N ARG A 327 2.83 32.39 -11.90
CA ARG A 327 3.92 32.75 -12.81
C ARG A 327 4.93 33.67 -12.12
N ALA A 328 6.22 33.43 -12.37
CA ALA A 328 7.32 34.23 -11.82
C ALA A 328 7.24 34.45 -10.29
N GLY A 329 6.77 33.45 -9.54
CA GLY A 329 6.61 33.53 -8.09
C GLY A 329 5.39 34.32 -7.61
N ARG A 330 4.62 34.96 -8.50
CA ARG A 330 3.38 35.68 -8.16
C ARG A 330 2.17 34.76 -8.24
N CYS A 331 1.24 34.90 -7.29
CA CYS A 331 -0.07 34.25 -7.37
C CYS A 331 -0.97 34.97 -8.38
N LEU A 332 -1.88 34.22 -9.01
CA LEU A 332 -2.91 34.77 -9.86
C LEU A 332 -4.14 35.09 -9.01
N ALA A 333 -4.66 36.31 -9.09
CA ALA A 333 -5.94 36.72 -8.52
C ALA A 333 -6.96 36.95 -9.65
N TRP A 334 -8.21 36.61 -9.41
CA TRP A 334 -9.28 36.80 -10.39
C TRP A 334 -10.56 37.28 -9.75
N ASP A 335 -11.33 38.01 -10.54
CA ASP A 335 -12.67 38.47 -10.19
C ASP A 335 -13.59 38.09 -11.36
N VAL A 336 -14.64 37.32 -11.08
CA VAL A 336 -15.56 36.82 -12.09
C VAL A 336 -16.68 37.82 -12.28
N THR A 337 -17.05 38.10 -13.52
CA THR A 337 -18.19 38.97 -13.80
C THR A 337 -18.96 38.46 -15.00
N VAL A 338 -20.28 38.40 -14.84
CA VAL A 338 -21.20 37.86 -15.84
C VAL A 338 -22.13 38.97 -16.33
N PRO A 339 -21.71 39.84 -17.27
CA PRO A 339 -22.55 40.91 -17.77
C PRO A 339 -23.70 40.37 -18.63
N GLY A 340 -24.88 40.95 -18.47
CA GLY A 340 -26.03 40.64 -19.32
C GLY A 340 -25.83 41.16 -20.73
N THR A 341 -25.76 40.27 -21.73
CA THR A 341 -25.64 40.64 -23.15
C THR A 341 -26.75 41.60 -23.60
N LEU A 342 -27.96 41.43 -23.06
CA LEU A 342 -29.14 42.21 -23.40
C LEU A 342 -29.45 43.33 -22.40
N ALA A 343 -28.54 43.60 -21.45
CA ALA A 343 -28.76 44.70 -20.51
C ALA A 343 -28.74 46.03 -21.28
N GLU A 344 -29.66 46.94 -20.94
CA GLU A 344 -29.84 48.24 -21.61
C GLU A 344 -28.52 49.03 -21.74
N ARG A 345 -27.68 48.99 -20.68
CA ARG A 345 -26.36 49.63 -20.67
C ARG A 345 -25.32 49.04 -21.64
N TYR A 346 -25.54 47.82 -22.14
CA TYR A 346 -24.61 47.09 -23.00
C TYR A 346 -25.19 46.77 -24.39
N VAL A 347 -26.52 46.83 -24.58
CA VAL A 347 -27.21 46.42 -25.82
C VAL A 347 -26.70 47.14 -27.07
N ASN A 348 -26.34 48.42 -26.95
CA ASN A 348 -25.78 49.21 -28.05
C ASN A 348 -24.37 48.76 -28.49
N LEU A 349 -23.66 48.04 -27.62
CA LEU A 349 -22.34 47.47 -27.90
C LEU A 349 -22.49 46.03 -28.39
N THR A 350 -23.20 45.20 -27.63
CA THR A 350 -23.36 43.77 -27.91
C THR A 350 -24.15 43.49 -29.19
N SER A 351 -24.96 44.43 -29.66
CA SER A 351 -25.61 44.35 -30.98
C SER A 351 -24.64 44.52 -32.16
N LYS A 352 -23.47 45.12 -31.94
CA LYS A 352 -22.47 45.37 -32.99
C LYS A 352 -21.44 44.25 -33.05
N GLU A 353 -21.01 43.76 -31.90
CA GLU A 353 -20.01 42.71 -31.80
C GLU A 353 -20.22 41.88 -30.53
N CYS A 354 -20.09 40.57 -30.72
CA CYS A 354 -20.24 39.55 -29.71
C CYS A 354 -19.12 39.64 -28.66
N GLY A 355 -19.44 39.62 -27.36
CA GLY A 355 -18.44 39.66 -26.28
C GLY A 355 -18.02 41.06 -25.83
N LEU A 356 -18.56 42.13 -26.43
CA LEU A 356 -18.21 43.51 -26.04
C LEU A 356 -18.65 43.88 -24.61
N ALA A 357 -19.71 43.28 -24.06
CA ALA A 357 -20.06 43.52 -22.66
C ALA A 357 -19.04 42.86 -21.72
N ALA A 358 -18.57 41.65 -22.06
CA ALA A 358 -17.50 41.00 -21.32
C ALA A 358 -16.18 41.78 -21.41
N ALA A 359 -15.80 42.25 -22.60
CA ALA A 359 -14.60 43.07 -22.78
C ALA A 359 -14.65 44.37 -21.97
N ARG A 360 -15.78 45.09 -22.01
CA ARG A 360 -15.96 46.32 -21.23
C ARG A 360 -15.94 46.08 -19.72
N ALA A 361 -16.55 44.99 -19.26
CA ALA A 361 -16.49 44.59 -17.86
C ALA A 361 -15.05 44.23 -17.43
N ALA A 362 -14.29 43.56 -18.31
CA ALA A 362 -12.89 43.23 -18.05
C ALA A 362 -12.03 44.49 -17.92
N ASP A 363 -12.21 45.49 -18.77
CA ASP A 363 -11.52 46.78 -18.69
C ASP A 363 -11.83 47.52 -17.38
N GLU A 364 -13.10 47.53 -16.95
CA GLU A 364 -13.50 48.13 -15.67
C GLU A 364 -12.82 47.42 -14.49
N LYS A 365 -12.71 46.09 -14.53
CA LYS A 365 -12.00 45.30 -13.51
C LYS A 365 -10.49 45.55 -13.55
N MET A 366 -9.89 45.65 -14.74
CA MET A 366 -8.48 46.02 -14.87
C MET A 366 -8.19 47.41 -14.34
N LYS A 367 -9.11 48.38 -14.54
CA LYS A 367 -9.00 49.71 -13.90
C LYS A 367 -9.14 49.62 -12.38
N LYS A 368 -10.00 48.76 -11.86
CA LYS A 368 -10.21 48.56 -10.41
C LYS A 368 -9.01 47.91 -9.72
N TYR A 369 -8.39 46.89 -10.32
CA TYR A 369 -7.38 46.05 -9.66
C TYR A 369 -5.97 46.15 -10.25
N GLY A 370 -5.82 46.62 -11.49
CA GLY A 370 -4.56 46.54 -12.27
C GLY A 370 -3.38 47.24 -11.63
N THR A 371 -3.62 48.31 -10.87
CA THR A 371 -2.60 49.01 -10.06
C THR A 371 -2.66 48.66 -8.58
N ALA A 372 -3.76 48.05 -8.12
CA ALA A 372 -4.01 47.76 -6.71
C ALA A 372 -3.37 46.45 -6.22
N LEU A 373 -2.97 45.54 -7.12
CA LEU A 373 -2.39 44.26 -6.71
C LEU A 373 -0.97 44.06 -7.26
N PRO A 374 0.03 44.91 -6.94
CA PRO A 374 1.36 44.87 -7.57
C PRO A 374 2.16 43.58 -7.25
N SER A 375 1.82 42.91 -6.15
CA SER A 375 2.44 41.62 -5.75
C SER A 375 1.81 40.40 -6.43
N MET A 376 0.71 40.59 -7.16
CA MET A 376 -0.06 39.51 -7.79
C MET A 376 -0.23 39.76 -9.28
N GLU A 377 -0.50 38.70 -10.03
CA GLU A 377 -0.99 38.83 -11.39
C GLU A 377 -2.52 38.86 -11.31
N PHE A 378 -3.15 39.98 -11.67
CA PHE A 378 -4.61 40.05 -11.71
C PHE A 378 -5.13 39.73 -13.11
N LEU A 379 -6.16 38.90 -13.19
CA LEU A 379 -6.86 38.57 -14.43
C LEU A 379 -8.39 38.67 -14.21
N PRO A 380 -9.10 39.56 -14.91
CA PRO A 380 -10.55 39.56 -14.89
C PRO A 380 -11.08 38.33 -15.63
N ILE A 381 -12.08 37.65 -15.08
CA ILE A 381 -12.78 36.56 -15.76
C ILE A 381 -14.16 37.07 -16.16
N CYS A 382 -14.33 37.50 -17.41
CA CYS A 382 -15.57 38.10 -17.89
C CYS A 382 -16.23 37.23 -18.96
N ILE A 383 -17.47 36.82 -18.67
CA ILE A 383 -18.25 35.91 -19.51
C ILE A 383 -19.68 36.45 -19.60
N GLU A 384 -20.12 36.81 -20.79
CA GLU A 384 -21.50 37.25 -21.01
C GLU A 384 -22.52 36.14 -20.71
N VAL A 385 -23.74 36.54 -20.32
CA VAL A 385 -24.85 35.61 -20.03
C VAL A 385 -25.17 34.67 -21.20
N LEU A 386 -24.96 35.10 -22.45
CA LEU A 386 -25.18 34.27 -23.64
C LEU A 386 -23.96 33.41 -24.03
N GLY A 387 -22.87 33.47 -23.27
CA GLY A 387 -21.66 32.66 -23.48
C GLY A 387 -20.41 33.35 -24.03
N PRO A 388 -20.47 34.49 -24.76
CA PRO A 388 -19.27 35.17 -25.24
C PRO A 388 -18.34 35.56 -24.10
N MET A 389 -17.03 35.38 -24.26
CA MET A 389 -16.04 35.68 -23.23
C MET A 389 -15.10 36.78 -23.70
N ASP A 390 -14.53 37.53 -22.77
CA ASP A 390 -13.46 38.45 -23.14
C ASP A 390 -12.22 37.68 -23.65
N PRO A 391 -11.42 38.27 -24.54
CA PRO A 391 -10.26 37.59 -25.14
C PRO A 391 -9.22 37.08 -24.13
N ASN A 392 -9.02 37.79 -23.00
CA ASN A 392 -8.06 37.39 -21.98
C ASN A 392 -8.57 36.19 -21.18
N THR A 393 -9.87 36.15 -20.86
CA THR A 393 -10.50 34.96 -20.27
C THR A 393 -10.35 33.74 -21.17
N LEU A 394 -10.66 33.89 -22.47
CA LEU A 394 -10.54 32.78 -23.42
C LEU A 394 -9.10 32.27 -23.53
N LYS A 395 -8.12 33.17 -23.62
CA LYS A 395 -6.70 32.83 -23.66
C LYS A 395 -6.25 32.10 -22.40
N PHE A 396 -6.71 32.56 -21.24
CA PHE A 396 -6.39 31.96 -19.95
C PHE A 396 -6.97 30.55 -19.81
N LEU A 397 -8.23 30.34 -20.17
CA LEU A 397 -8.86 29.01 -20.13
C LEU A 397 -8.16 28.03 -21.08
N LYS A 398 -7.75 28.47 -22.27
CA LYS A 398 -6.93 27.66 -23.20
C LYS A 398 -5.58 27.28 -22.59
N GLU A 399 -4.90 28.20 -21.92
CA GLU A 399 -3.63 27.94 -21.23
C GLU A 399 -3.80 26.95 -20.08
N ILE A 400 -4.86 27.07 -19.27
CA ILE A 400 -5.18 26.07 -18.24
C ILE A 400 -5.40 24.70 -18.88
N GLY A 401 -6.24 24.63 -19.92
CA GLY A 401 -6.52 23.38 -20.64
C GLY A 401 -5.22 22.72 -21.14
N LYS A 402 -4.34 23.49 -21.78
CA LYS A 402 -3.03 23.01 -22.23
C LYS A 402 -2.16 22.47 -21.09
N ARG A 403 -2.09 23.17 -19.96
CA ARG A 403 -1.30 22.73 -18.79
C ARG A 403 -1.86 21.44 -18.17
N ILE A 404 -3.19 21.31 -18.14
CA ILE A 404 -3.85 20.08 -17.67
C ILE A 404 -3.50 18.94 -18.63
N SER A 405 -3.67 19.13 -19.95
CA SER A 405 -3.34 18.11 -20.95
C SER A 405 -1.89 17.61 -20.85
N VAL A 406 -0.92 18.52 -20.72
CA VAL A 406 0.50 18.17 -20.56
C VAL A 406 0.74 17.34 -19.29
N ARG A 407 0.06 17.68 -18.19
CA ARG A 407 0.21 16.96 -16.91
C ARG A 407 -0.49 15.60 -16.92
N SER A 408 -1.62 15.48 -17.62
CA SER A 408 -2.32 14.21 -17.83
C SER A 408 -1.46 13.23 -18.63
N VAL A 409 -0.80 13.68 -19.70
CA VAL A 409 0.13 12.84 -20.49
C VAL A 409 1.31 12.37 -19.63
N ALA A 410 1.94 13.27 -18.87
CA ALA A 410 3.05 12.91 -17.96
C ALA A 410 2.64 11.93 -16.83
N ASN A 411 1.37 11.97 -16.40
CA ASN A 411 0.82 11.00 -15.46
C ASN A 411 0.49 9.66 -16.15
N GLY A 412 0.03 9.67 -17.40
CA GLY A 412 -0.15 8.46 -18.21
C GLY A 412 1.17 7.71 -18.44
N ASP A 413 2.25 8.44 -18.73
CA ASP A 413 3.60 7.85 -18.86
C ASP A 413 4.10 7.26 -17.53
N ARG A 414 3.79 7.89 -16.38
CA ARG A 414 4.09 7.32 -15.05
C ARG A 414 3.21 6.11 -14.72
N LEU A 415 1.93 6.12 -15.10
CA LEU A 415 1.06 4.95 -14.96
C LEU A 415 1.59 3.78 -15.79
N ASN A 416 2.04 4.05 -17.02
CA ASN A 416 2.65 3.04 -17.89
C ASN A 416 3.95 2.48 -17.29
N GLN A 417 4.79 3.32 -16.66
CA GLN A 417 5.96 2.83 -15.92
C GLN A 417 5.58 1.99 -14.70
N ILE A 418 4.60 2.41 -13.89
CA ILE A 418 4.13 1.64 -12.73
C ILE A 418 3.53 0.31 -13.19
N ASN A 419 2.69 0.31 -14.22
CA ASN A 419 2.14 -0.88 -14.84
C ASN A 419 3.24 -1.78 -15.41
N SER A 420 4.33 -1.23 -15.95
CA SER A 420 5.46 -2.05 -16.42
C SER A 420 6.20 -2.76 -15.28
N VAL A 421 6.29 -2.11 -14.11
CA VAL A 421 6.88 -2.69 -12.90
C VAL A 421 5.96 -3.76 -12.30
N ASP A 422 4.65 -3.50 -12.22
CA ASP A 422 3.65 -4.50 -11.80
C ASP A 422 3.66 -5.72 -12.72
N ASN A 423 3.66 -5.52 -14.05
CA ASN A 423 3.78 -6.61 -15.02
C ASN A 423 5.09 -7.42 -14.86
N THR A 424 6.17 -6.80 -14.37
CA THR A 424 7.46 -7.49 -14.12
C THR A 424 7.41 -8.29 -12.82
N LEU A 425 6.70 -7.77 -11.81
CA LEU A 425 6.44 -8.48 -10.56
C LEU A 425 5.51 -9.66 -10.79
N ASP A 426 4.42 -9.50 -11.55
CA ASP A 426 3.48 -10.57 -11.89
C ASP A 426 4.16 -11.70 -12.66
N LYS A 427 4.98 -11.38 -13.67
CA LYS A 427 5.81 -12.38 -14.37
C LYS A 427 6.77 -13.12 -13.42
N SER A 428 7.31 -12.43 -12.43
CA SER A 428 8.19 -13.03 -11.42
C SER A 428 7.41 -13.95 -10.48
N PHE A 429 6.20 -13.57 -10.10
CA PHE A 429 5.29 -14.40 -9.31
C PHE A 429 4.82 -15.64 -10.06
N ASP A 430 4.48 -15.52 -11.35
CA ASP A 430 4.07 -16.65 -12.17
C ASP A 430 5.24 -17.62 -12.42
N ASN A 431 6.45 -17.10 -12.63
CA ASN A 431 7.66 -17.93 -12.71
C ASN A 431 7.93 -18.67 -11.38
N PHE A 432 7.73 -18.01 -10.23
CA PHE A 432 7.86 -18.65 -8.92
C PHE A 432 6.80 -19.74 -8.70
N LYS A 433 5.54 -19.49 -9.08
CA LYS A 433 4.47 -20.50 -9.05
C LYS A 433 4.78 -21.69 -9.95
N GLN A 434 5.31 -21.44 -11.15
CA GLN A 434 5.70 -22.50 -12.08
C GLN A 434 6.82 -23.37 -11.50
N GLN A 435 7.88 -22.75 -10.94
CA GLN A 435 8.97 -23.47 -10.27
C GLN A 435 8.48 -24.31 -9.09
N MET A 436 7.56 -23.77 -8.28
CA MET A 436 6.94 -24.53 -7.20
C MET A 436 6.15 -25.72 -7.75
N ASN A 437 5.35 -25.52 -8.79
CA ASN A 437 4.53 -26.59 -9.35
C ASN A 437 5.38 -27.71 -9.97
N GLU A 438 6.45 -27.37 -10.69
CA GLU A 438 7.42 -28.34 -11.21
C GLU A 438 8.06 -29.14 -10.07
N SER A 439 8.52 -28.46 -9.02
CA SER A 439 9.09 -29.10 -7.82
C SER A 439 8.10 -30.04 -7.12
N TRP A 440 6.84 -29.63 -6.94
CA TRP A 440 5.79 -30.48 -6.39
C TRP A 440 5.51 -31.70 -7.28
N THR A 441 5.50 -31.54 -8.61
CA THR A 441 5.29 -32.69 -9.52
C THR A 441 6.43 -33.71 -9.45
N ASP A 442 7.66 -33.27 -9.27
CA ASP A 442 8.81 -34.17 -9.19
C ASP A 442 8.85 -34.93 -7.85
N ILE A 443 8.51 -34.27 -6.74
CA ILE A 443 8.33 -34.93 -5.44
C ILE A 443 7.23 -36.00 -5.52
N VAL A 444 6.10 -35.69 -6.16
CA VAL A 444 4.99 -36.64 -6.31
C VAL A 444 5.39 -37.82 -7.20
N LYS A 445 6.09 -37.59 -8.32
CA LYS A 445 6.61 -38.67 -9.18
C LYS A 445 7.55 -39.59 -8.42
N GLN A 446 8.48 -39.03 -7.64
CA GLN A 446 9.42 -39.81 -6.84
C GLN A 446 8.69 -40.71 -5.81
N GLY A 447 7.64 -40.20 -5.17
CA GLY A 447 6.78 -40.99 -4.28
C GLY A 447 6.05 -42.13 -4.98
N ILE A 448 5.50 -41.87 -6.18
CA ILE A 448 4.80 -42.89 -6.98
C ILE A 448 5.75 -44.00 -7.43
N ASP A 449 6.97 -43.66 -7.86
CA ASP A 449 7.95 -44.65 -8.31
C ASP A 449 8.44 -45.55 -7.18
N ALA A 450 8.60 -45.01 -5.96
CA ALA A 450 8.92 -45.81 -4.78
C ALA A 450 7.81 -46.85 -4.50
N VAL A 451 6.55 -46.41 -4.46
CA VAL A 451 5.39 -47.30 -4.24
C VAL A 451 5.29 -48.37 -5.34
N LYS A 452 5.53 -47.99 -6.60
CA LYS A 452 5.50 -48.93 -7.73
C LYS A 452 6.56 -50.04 -7.61
N ASN A 453 7.74 -49.71 -7.09
CA ASN A 453 8.79 -50.69 -6.86
C ASN A 453 8.45 -51.65 -5.72
N ASP A 454 7.88 -51.15 -4.62
CA ASP A 454 7.45 -51.98 -3.49
C ASP A 454 6.35 -52.97 -3.91
N VAL A 455 5.37 -52.52 -4.70
CA VAL A 455 4.31 -53.39 -5.23
C VAL A 455 4.88 -54.53 -6.08
N LYS A 456 5.91 -54.26 -6.90
CA LYS A 456 6.59 -55.30 -7.70
C LYS A 456 7.29 -56.33 -6.80
N VAL A 457 7.90 -55.90 -5.70
CA VAL A 457 8.56 -56.81 -4.75
C VAL A 457 7.54 -57.72 -4.06
N VAL A 458 6.41 -57.14 -3.61
CA VAL A 458 5.31 -57.91 -3.01
C VAL A 458 4.75 -58.92 -4.00
N GLN A 459 4.54 -58.52 -5.26
CA GLN A 459 4.03 -59.40 -6.30
C GLN A 459 4.95 -60.61 -6.54
N ARG A 460 6.27 -60.39 -6.67
CA ARG A 460 7.25 -61.48 -6.80
C ARG A 460 7.23 -62.42 -5.59
N THR A 461 7.12 -61.86 -4.38
CA THR A 461 7.07 -62.66 -3.15
C THR A 461 5.83 -63.57 -3.12
N LEU A 462 4.69 -63.05 -3.55
CA LEU A 462 3.44 -63.80 -3.62
C LEU A 462 3.50 -64.93 -4.66
N GLU A 463 4.11 -64.69 -5.82
CA GLU A 463 4.34 -65.70 -6.85
C GLU A 463 5.19 -66.86 -6.31
N VAL A 464 6.29 -66.57 -5.61
CA VAL A 464 7.13 -67.59 -4.97
C VAL A 464 6.33 -68.43 -3.96
N LEU A 465 5.57 -67.79 -3.06
CA LEU A 465 4.76 -68.48 -2.06
C LEU A 465 3.70 -69.40 -2.68
N ASN A 466 3.04 -68.96 -3.75
CA ASN A 466 2.07 -69.79 -4.47
C ASN A 466 2.72 -71.05 -5.05
N THR A 467 3.90 -70.91 -5.68
CA THR A 467 4.61 -72.06 -6.26
C THR A 467 5.09 -73.09 -5.22
N ILE A 468 5.33 -72.66 -3.98
CA ILE A 468 5.66 -73.55 -2.86
C ILE A 468 4.40 -74.28 -2.40
N LYS A 469 3.29 -73.56 -2.22
CA LYS A 469 2.01 -74.11 -1.75
C LYS A 469 1.44 -75.15 -2.70
N GLU A 470 1.54 -74.95 -4.01
CA GLU A 470 1.07 -75.92 -5.01
C GLU A 470 1.79 -77.27 -4.97
N ARG A 471 3.04 -77.28 -4.49
CA ARG A 471 3.90 -78.47 -4.40
C ARG A 471 4.00 -79.04 -2.99
N GLU A 472 3.43 -78.36 -2.00
CA GLU A 472 3.53 -78.72 -0.59
C GLU A 472 3.02 -80.14 -0.31
N ASN A 473 1.95 -80.57 -0.99
CA ASN A 473 1.34 -81.89 -0.83
C ASN A 473 1.84 -82.92 -1.85
N ASN A 474 2.88 -82.61 -2.61
CA ASN A 474 3.37 -83.49 -3.67
C ASN A 474 4.62 -84.28 -3.23
N VAL A 475 4.77 -85.47 -3.80
CA VAL A 475 6.01 -86.27 -3.80
C VAL A 475 6.39 -86.67 -5.22
N ILE A 476 7.66 -86.95 -5.42
CA ILE A 476 8.20 -87.49 -6.67
C ILE A 476 8.73 -88.90 -6.40
N ILE A 477 8.32 -89.83 -7.24
CA ILE A 477 8.76 -91.22 -7.27
C ILE A 477 9.69 -91.39 -8.46
N PHE A 478 10.95 -91.71 -8.20
CA PHE A 478 11.96 -92.00 -9.21
C PHE A 478 12.12 -93.52 -9.39
N ASN A 479 12.55 -93.93 -10.58
CA ASN A 479 12.82 -95.31 -10.96
C ASN A 479 11.59 -96.24 -10.97
N LEU A 480 10.37 -95.69 -11.04
CA LEU A 480 9.18 -96.51 -11.30
C LEU A 480 9.15 -96.92 -12.78
N ILE A 481 9.24 -98.22 -13.07
CA ILE A 481 9.31 -98.76 -14.43
C ILE A 481 8.11 -98.28 -15.26
N GLU A 482 8.35 -97.92 -16.53
CA GLU A 482 7.27 -97.61 -17.48
C GLU A 482 6.59 -98.92 -17.90
N SER A 483 5.29 -99.04 -17.66
CA SER A 483 4.51 -100.20 -18.04
C SER A 483 3.22 -99.78 -18.75
N ASN A 484 2.59 -100.70 -19.48
CA ASN A 484 1.26 -100.48 -20.07
C ASN A 484 0.14 -100.46 -19.02
N ARG A 485 0.42 -100.80 -17.75
CA ARG A 485 -0.54 -100.69 -16.65
C ARG A 485 -0.62 -99.25 -16.15
N LYS A 486 -1.76 -98.88 -15.55
CA LYS A 486 -1.94 -97.53 -14.99
C LYS A 486 -0.98 -97.33 -13.82
N ASP A 487 -0.17 -96.28 -13.88
CA ASP A 487 0.76 -95.90 -12.80
C ASP A 487 0.04 -95.72 -11.44
N ASN A 488 -1.26 -95.36 -11.45
CA ASN A 488 -2.09 -95.28 -10.25
C ASN A 488 -2.06 -96.57 -9.41
N ASP A 489 -2.21 -97.73 -10.04
CA ASP A 489 -2.34 -99.00 -9.33
C ASP A 489 -1.01 -99.37 -8.66
N SER A 490 0.10 -99.18 -9.39
CA SER A 490 1.46 -99.40 -8.88
C SER A 490 1.80 -98.41 -7.75
N VAL A 491 1.46 -97.14 -7.91
CA VAL A 491 1.67 -96.12 -6.89
C VAL A 491 0.85 -96.41 -5.64
N SER A 492 -0.43 -96.73 -5.76
CA SER A 492 -1.28 -97.07 -4.61
C SER A 492 -0.78 -98.31 -3.89
N ALA A 493 -0.32 -99.35 -4.61
CA ALA A 493 0.27 -100.54 -4.01
C ALA A 493 1.54 -100.23 -3.19
N ILE A 494 2.46 -99.42 -3.75
CA ILE A 494 3.67 -98.98 -3.05
C ILE A 494 3.31 -98.17 -1.79
N LEU A 495 2.39 -97.22 -1.91
CA LEU A 495 2.01 -96.34 -0.80
C LEU A 495 1.29 -97.10 0.33
N ARG A 496 0.41 -98.04 0.00
CA ARG A 496 -0.25 -98.93 0.96
C ARG A 496 0.75 -99.80 1.71
N SER A 497 1.72 -100.38 0.99
CA SER A 497 2.78 -101.19 1.60
C SER A 497 3.67 -100.39 2.56
N LEU A 498 4.01 -99.14 2.23
CA LEU A 498 4.82 -98.28 3.11
C LEU A 498 4.08 -97.82 4.36
N THR A 499 2.76 -97.70 4.28
CA THR A 499 1.94 -97.08 5.33
C THR A 499 1.04 -98.05 6.06
N ASP A 500 1.32 -99.36 5.97
CA ASP A 500 0.57 -100.43 6.64
C ASP A 500 -0.94 -100.34 6.32
N ASN A 501 -1.27 -100.17 5.02
CA ASN A 501 -2.63 -100.02 4.46
C ASN A 501 -3.45 -98.82 4.96
N SER A 502 -2.81 -97.81 5.55
CA SER A 502 -3.53 -96.66 6.10
C SER A 502 -3.89 -95.55 5.11
N ILE A 503 -3.42 -95.63 3.85
CA ILE A 503 -3.73 -94.70 2.77
C ILE A 503 -4.85 -95.27 1.90
N LYS A 504 -5.90 -94.47 1.70
CA LYS A 504 -7.03 -94.77 0.80
C LYS A 504 -6.77 -94.20 -0.60
N ASP A 505 -7.50 -94.68 -1.61
CA ASP A 505 -7.33 -94.13 -2.97
C ASP A 505 -7.81 -92.66 -3.07
N ASP A 506 -8.82 -92.25 -2.29
CA ASP A 506 -9.28 -90.85 -2.20
C ASP A 506 -8.23 -89.87 -1.64
N ASP A 507 -7.22 -90.39 -0.93
CA ASP A 507 -6.13 -89.59 -0.39
C ASP A 507 -5.13 -89.15 -1.49
N ILE A 508 -5.19 -89.78 -2.67
CA ILE A 508 -4.33 -89.52 -3.83
C ILE A 508 -5.14 -88.75 -4.87
N LEU A 509 -4.91 -87.44 -4.97
CA LEU A 509 -5.64 -86.58 -5.90
C LEU A 509 -5.18 -86.73 -7.35
N ARG A 510 -3.88 -86.95 -7.57
CA ARG A 510 -3.31 -87.01 -8.92
C ARG A 510 -1.99 -87.76 -8.97
N VAL A 511 -1.83 -88.63 -9.97
CA VAL A 511 -0.57 -89.28 -10.32
C VAL A 511 -0.25 -88.97 -11.77
N THR A 512 0.93 -88.39 -12.02
CA THR A 512 1.34 -87.97 -13.37
C THR A 512 2.82 -88.20 -13.59
N ARG A 513 3.19 -88.77 -14.74
CA ARG A 513 4.58 -88.81 -15.20
C ARG A 513 5.05 -87.41 -15.61
N GLN A 514 6.21 -87.00 -15.13
CA GLN A 514 6.82 -85.71 -15.45
C GLN A 514 7.59 -85.78 -16.77
N GLY A 515 7.29 -84.87 -17.69
CA GLY A 515 7.98 -84.74 -18.98
C GLY A 515 7.38 -85.58 -20.11
N ARG A 516 7.84 -85.33 -21.35
CA ARG A 516 7.42 -86.07 -22.55
C ARG A 516 8.07 -87.46 -22.57
N LYS A 517 7.32 -88.47 -23.02
CA LYS A 517 7.85 -89.83 -23.20
C LYS A 517 8.88 -89.82 -24.34
N ILE A 518 10.02 -90.45 -24.13
CA ILE A 518 11.08 -90.64 -25.14
C ILE A 518 11.31 -92.15 -25.21
N ASP A 519 10.99 -92.77 -26.35
CA ASP A 519 10.88 -94.23 -26.46
C ASP A 519 12.23 -94.98 -26.30
N ASP A 520 13.38 -94.30 -26.44
CA ASP A 520 14.73 -94.89 -26.27
C ASP A 520 15.43 -94.57 -24.93
N SER A 521 14.72 -93.97 -23.96
CA SER A 521 15.32 -93.60 -22.67
C SER A 521 15.49 -94.80 -21.75
N LYS A 522 16.72 -95.10 -21.32
CA LYS A 522 17.03 -96.14 -20.31
C LYS A 522 16.55 -95.77 -18.90
N THR A 523 16.18 -94.52 -18.65
CA THR A 523 15.69 -94.05 -17.35
C THR A 523 14.20 -93.74 -17.42
N PRO A 524 13.37 -94.34 -16.54
CA PRO A 524 11.94 -94.07 -16.55
C PRO A 524 11.64 -92.67 -16.04
N ARG A 525 10.57 -92.05 -16.54
CA ARG A 525 10.17 -90.70 -16.11
C ARG A 525 9.76 -90.68 -14.64
N PRO A 526 10.16 -89.64 -13.87
CA PRO A 526 9.69 -89.45 -12.51
C PRO A 526 8.17 -89.31 -12.46
N VAL A 527 7.54 -89.87 -11.43
CA VAL A 527 6.09 -89.78 -11.21
C VAL A 527 5.80 -88.83 -10.07
N ILE A 528 5.03 -87.79 -10.34
CA ILE A 528 4.53 -86.84 -9.34
C ILE A 528 3.22 -87.38 -8.79
N VAL A 529 3.12 -87.47 -7.48
CA VAL A 529 1.92 -87.86 -6.75
C VAL A 529 1.49 -86.69 -5.88
N LYS A 530 0.26 -86.21 -6.08
CA LYS A 530 -0.37 -85.14 -5.28
C LYS A 530 -1.33 -85.76 -4.28
N PHE A 531 -1.12 -85.48 -3.00
CA PHE A 531 -2.00 -85.93 -1.92
C PHE A 531 -3.06 -84.89 -1.57
N ALA A 532 -4.16 -85.34 -0.96
CA ALA A 532 -5.23 -84.49 -0.46
C ALA A 532 -4.75 -83.54 0.66
N SER A 533 -3.77 -83.97 1.47
CA SER A 533 -3.27 -83.21 2.61
C SER A 533 -1.78 -83.45 2.88
N PHE A 534 -1.13 -82.42 3.43
CA PHE A 534 0.24 -82.47 3.93
C PHE A 534 0.45 -83.56 4.99
N VAL A 535 -0.57 -83.84 5.80
CA VAL A 535 -0.51 -84.87 6.85
C VAL A 535 -0.32 -86.27 6.24
N ILE A 536 -1.07 -86.57 5.18
CA ILE A 536 -1.00 -87.85 4.44
C ILE A 536 0.37 -87.99 3.79
N LYS A 537 0.81 -86.94 3.07
CA LYS A 537 2.16 -86.88 2.49
C LYS A 537 3.23 -87.18 3.54
N ASN A 538 3.18 -86.53 4.70
CA ASN A 538 4.18 -86.72 5.75
C ASN A 538 4.17 -88.14 6.33
N ARG A 539 3.01 -88.78 6.38
CA ARG A 539 2.91 -90.19 6.79
C ARG A 539 3.70 -91.09 5.83
N VAL A 540 3.56 -90.88 4.52
CA VAL A 540 4.39 -91.55 3.50
C VAL A 540 5.87 -91.26 3.72
N MET A 541 6.22 -89.97 3.83
CA MET A 541 7.63 -89.54 3.93
C MET A 541 8.34 -90.07 5.18
N ARG A 542 7.64 -90.27 6.29
CA ARG A 542 8.17 -90.89 7.51
C ARG A 542 8.45 -92.37 7.36
N SER A 543 7.67 -93.08 6.53
CA SER A 543 7.82 -94.51 6.30
C SER A 543 8.74 -94.88 5.13
N ILE A 544 9.37 -93.90 4.46
CA ILE A 544 10.23 -94.13 3.27
C ILE A 544 11.40 -95.08 3.55
N SER A 545 11.90 -95.16 4.79
CA SER A 545 12.95 -96.12 5.13
C SER A 545 12.56 -97.58 4.87
N LYS A 546 11.26 -97.90 4.93
CA LYS A 546 10.71 -99.24 4.64
C LYS A 546 10.81 -99.63 3.17
N ILE A 547 11.06 -98.70 2.23
CA ILE A 547 11.16 -98.99 0.78
C ILE A 547 12.21 -100.07 0.49
N LYS A 548 13.33 -100.06 1.22
CA LYS A 548 14.41 -101.05 1.03
C LYS A 548 14.03 -102.47 1.44
N SER A 549 12.98 -102.61 2.25
CA SER A 549 12.44 -103.89 2.72
C SER A 549 11.34 -104.45 1.81
N LEU A 550 10.96 -103.74 0.74
CA LEU A 550 10.00 -104.22 -0.24
C LEU A 550 10.64 -105.30 -1.14
N GLU A 551 9.87 -106.31 -1.52
CA GLU A 551 10.34 -107.37 -2.42
C GLU A 551 10.24 -106.97 -3.90
N GLY A 552 11.07 -107.57 -4.74
CA GLY A 552 11.03 -107.40 -6.19
C GLY A 552 11.50 -106.02 -6.70
N GLU A 553 10.85 -105.52 -7.74
CA GLU A 553 11.27 -104.32 -8.49
C GLU A 553 11.05 -102.99 -7.73
N PHE A 554 10.27 -103.01 -6.64
CA PHE A 554 9.96 -101.82 -5.85
C PHE A 554 11.10 -101.37 -4.91
N ASN A 555 12.07 -102.23 -4.60
CA ASN A 555 13.22 -101.86 -3.76
C ASN A 555 14.20 -100.88 -4.43
N LYS A 556 14.12 -100.72 -5.76
CA LYS A 556 14.94 -99.81 -6.57
C LYS A 556 14.36 -98.40 -6.68
N ILE A 557 13.15 -98.19 -6.16
CA ILE A 557 12.42 -96.92 -6.23
C ILE A 557 12.96 -95.93 -5.20
N LYS A 558 12.94 -94.65 -5.55
CA LYS A 558 13.27 -93.56 -4.62
C LYS A 558 12.11 -92.57 -4.55
N ILE A 559 11.60 -92.33 -3.35
CA ILE A 559 10.58 -91.30 -3.10
C ILE A 559 11.24 -90.07 -2.49
N SER A 560 10.83 -88.89 -2.92
CA SER A 560 11.34 -87.60 -2.42
C SER A 560 10.25 -86.53 -2.45
N HIS A 561 10.46 -85.43 -1.73
CA HIS A 561 9.59 -84.27 -1.85
C HIS A 561 9.66 -83.66 -3.26
N ASP A 562 8.53 -83.14 -3.76
CA ASP A 562 8.50 -82.28 -4.95
C ASP A 562 8.97 -80.87 -4.56
N LEU A 563 10.24 -80.59 -4.83
CA LEU A 563 10.91 -79.35 -4.42
C LEU A 563 10.95 -78.35 -5.58
N THR A 564 10.82 -77.06 -5.25
CA THR A 564 11.15 -75.95 -6.17
C THR A 564 12.62 -75.98 -6.55
N HIS A 565 13.01 -75.25 -7.59
CA HIS A 565 14.42 -75.17 -7.98
C HIS A 565 15.29 -74.69 -6.80
N ASP A 566 14.90 -73.60 -6.15
CA ASP A 566 15.65 -73.01 -5.04
C ASP A 566 15.74 -73.95 -3.84
N HIS A 567 14.65 -74.62 -3.47
CA HIS A 567 14.67 -75.64 -2.42
C HIS A 567 15.61 -76.81 -2.74
N ARG A 568 15.78 -77.18 -4.03
CA ARG A 568 16.75 -78.21 -4.42
C ARG A 568 18.19 -77.72 -4.31
N VAL A 569 18.44 -76.44 -4.62
CA VAL A 569 19.75 -75.80 -4.48
C VAL A 569 20.13 -75.73 -3.00
N GLU A 570 19.27 -75.14 -2.16
CA GLU A 570 19.48 -75.02 -0.71
C GLU A 570 19.71 -76.40 -0.06
N LEU A 571 18.87 -77.39 -0.37
CA LEU A 571 19.04 -78.73 0.16
C LEU A 571 20.35 -79.38 -0.30
N ARG A 572 20.77 -79.15 -1.54
CA ARG A 572 22.03 -79.69 -2.07
C ARG A 572 23.23 -79.07 -1.35
N GLU A 573 23.23 -77.76 -1.12
CA GLU A 573 24.27 -77.05 -0.38
C GLU A 573 24.38 -77.57 1.05
N LEU A 574 23.26 -77.69 1.77
CA LEU A 574 23.24 -78.23 3.13
C LEU A 574 23.72 -79.69 3.19
N ILE A 575 23.42 -80.50 2.17
CA ILE A 575 23.91 -81.89 2.08
C ILE A 575 25.43 -81.89 1.87
N VAL A 576 25.97 -81.04 1.00
CA VAL A 576 27.41 -80.91 0.78
C VAL A 576 28.09 -80.47 2.07
N GLU A 577 27.57 -79.44 2.74
CA GLU A 577 28.09 -78.95 4.01
C GLU A 577 28.07 -80.04 5.10
N ALA A 578 26.99 -80.81 5.20
CA ALA A 578 26.88 -81.93 6.14
C ALA A 578 27.94 -83.01 5.86
N LYS A 579 28.19 -83.34 4.59
CA LYS A 579 29.24 -84.30 4.20
C LYS A 579 30.64 -83.79 4.53
N THR A 580 30.91 -82.52 4.29
CA THR A 580 32.19 -81.89 4.68
C THR A 580 32.40 -81.96 6.19
N LYS A 581 31.36 -81.68 6.98
CA LYS A 581 31.40 -81.81 8.46
C LYS A 581 31.64 -83.26 8.91
N GLU A 582 31.01 -84.24 8.26
CA GLU A 582 31.19 -85.67 8.55
C GLU A 582 32.59 -86.19 8.19
N ALA A 583 33.21 -85.69 7.13
CA ALA A 583 34.59 -86.02 6.78
C ALA A 583 35.61 -85.53 7.84
N ASN A 584 35.31 -84.40 8.49
CA ASN A 584 36.17 -83.79 9.50
C ASN A 584 36.00 -84.38 10.91
N ASP A 585 34.84 -84.97 11.23
CA ASP A 585 34.50 -85.51 12.55
C ASP A 585 34.08 -86.99 12.44
N GLY A 586 35.08 -87.86 12.36
CA GLY A 586 34.92 -89.30 12.07
C GLY A 586 34.08 -90.09 13.08
N HIS A 587 33.78 -89.53 14.26
CA HIS A 587 32.98 -90.19 15.31
C HIS A 587 31.47 -89.89 15.21
N PHE A 588 31.06 -88.90 14.41
CA PHE A 588 29.67 -88.46 14.29
C PHE A 588 29.16 -88.51 12.83
N LEU A 589 27.84 -88.61 12.66
CA LEU A 589 27.12 -88.53 11.40
C LEU A 589 26.40 -87.19 11.33
N TYR A 590 26.52 -86.46 10.22
CA TYR A 590 25.81 -85.21 9.99
C TYR A 590 24.71 -85.44 8.94
N ARG A 591 23.46 -85.16 9.28
CA ARG A 591 22.31 -85.40 8.40
C ARG A 591 21.42 -84.17 8.32
N VAL A 592 21.01 -83.80 7.11
CA VAL A 592 20.04 -82.73 6.89
C VAL A 592 18.65 -83.23 7.26
N ARG A 593 18.00 -82.57 8.22
CA ARG A 593 16.65 -82.90 8.72
C ARG A 593 15.82 -81.63 8.83
N GLY A 594 14.50 -81.75 8.75
CA GLY A 594 13.58 -80.62 8.87
C GLY A 594 12.46 -80.68 7.83
N GLN A 595 11.53 -79.72 7.92
CA GLN A 595 10.50 -79.53 6.90
C GLN A 595 11.11 -78.89 5.65
N VAL A 596 10.41 -79.02 4.53
CA VAL A 596 10.83 -78.40 3.26
C VAL A 596 11.01 -76.88 3.45
N GLY A 597 12.17 -76.34 3.06
CA GLY A 597 12.53 -74.92 3.22
C GLY A 597 12.88 -74.49 4.64
N ARG A 598 12.97 -75.44 5.60
CA ARG A 598 13.39 -75.20 6.99
C ARG A 598 14.31 -76.31 7.47
N TRP A 599 15.26 -76.70 6.62
CA TRP A 599 16.20 -77.76 6.91
C TRP A 599 17.32 -77.26 7.84
N LYS A 600 17.82 -78.18 8.67
CA LYS A 600 18.96 -77.96 9.54
C LYS A 600 19.86 -79.19 9.51
N ILE A 601 21.16 -78.97 9.66
CA ILE A 601 22.13 -80.06 9.81
C ILE A 601 22.08 -80.55 11.25
N VAL A 602 21.77 -81.83 11.44
CA VAL A 602 21.70 -82.48 12.75
C VAL A 602 22.90 -83.41 12.92
N LYS A 603 23.59 -83.31 14.06
CA LYS A 603 24.72 -84.14 14.47
C LYS A 603 24.22 -85.37 15.25
N LEU A 604 24.63 -86.57 14.84
CA LEU A 604 24.23 -87.86 15.44
C LEU A 604 25.49 -88.67 15.77
N LYS A 605 25.50 -89.43 16.88
CA LYS A 605 26.65 -90.28 17.23
C LYS A 605 26.65 -91.57 16.40
N LYS A 606 27.80 -92.02 15.89
CA LYS A 606 27.91 -93.35 15.24
C LYS A 606 27.74 -94.44 16.30
N THR A 607 26.70 -95.26 16.19
CA THR A 607 26.53 -96.45 17.04
C THR A 607 27.45 -97.55 16.52
N ALA A 608 28.28 -98.15 17.39
CA ALA A 608 29.04 -99.34 17.06
C ALA A 608 28.04 -100.51 16.87
N ILE A 609 28.08 -101.15 15.71
CA ILE A 609 27.38 -102.41 15.48
C ILE A 609 28.25 -103.50 16.11
N ILE A 610 27.75 -104.18 17.14
CA ILE A 610 28.25 -105.51 17.57
C ILE A 610 27.42 -106.55 16.82
#